data_AF-A0A7C6JJV4-F1
#
_entry.id   AF-A0A7C6JJV4-F1
#
_cell.length_a   1.000
_cell.length_b   1.000
_cell.length_c   1.000
_cell.angle_alpha   90.00
_cell.angle_beta   90.00
_cell.angle_gamma   90.00
#
_symmetry.space_group_name_H-M   'P 1'
#
loop_
_entity.id
_entity.type
_entity.pdbx_description
1 polymer ?
#
loop_
_entity_poly.entity_id
_entity_poly.type
_entity_poly.pdbx_seq_one_letter_code
_entity_poly.pdbx_strand_id
1 'polypeptide(L)'
;MKKIVLPIIIIVFLLTSCYEDYVKDYPYTTVAFSNATGGATTPNTLFRTVVIGEGLRLDAGVYLAGVRDNTKDRWVDFVIDPTLLDDEKYSNYALMPESYYSMTEKSRLVIPKGSFVGKTTIVLDSARFTQDPMSSKNHYAIPLRITSTSEDSILSTQSFQILVIKYINAFEGFYEQSGSFKTIAPDGEELNSGAIVNDLYLRTVAGDTVRTNGMMASKGAEFMMTLLAKNGGLFIDYYPNPDPVEPTNIALAAKPSTDYVSSWENLYAINSGYSNPSGSTDRSGPGGIYGNWWSSNQWRYVQYDFDGYFMIDKSCVYWFTDNGGLLMPTENYLQYWDFNNEEWVRVPNSVGNEGLENQWNITTFDPVVTNKIRLNMINDTESCGIIQWQVWGVPAPVGLEEVPIDKVTLLDGSSFDKATETFTLNYRVDYLLNDYHTDVSVTLKWRNRIRDGVNEWQR
;
A
#
# COMPACT_ATOMS: atom_id res chain seq x y z
N MET A 1 -55.23 -41.49 27.02
CA MET A 1 -54.13 -40.50 26.94
C MET A 1 -52.85 -41.01 27.61
N LYS A 2 -52.18 -42.06 27.08
CA LYS A 2 -50.92 -42.59 27.70
C LYS A 2 -49.90 -43.20 26.72
N LYS A 3 -50.07 -43.07 25.38
CA LYS A 3 -49.21 -43.79 24.40
C LYS A 3 -48.38 -42.90 23.45
N ILE A 4 -48.41 -41.58 23.58
CA ILE A 4 -47.66 -40.66 22.69
C ILE A 4 -46.48 -39.96 23.40
N VAL A 5 -46.38 -40.09 24.73
CA VAL A 5 -45.31 -39.42 25.50
C VAL A 5 -43.95 -40.12 25.34
N LEU A 6 -43.93 -41.44 25.11
CA LEU A 6 -42.68 -42.21 25.01
C LEU A 6 -41.86 -41.95 23.72
N PRO A 7 -42.44 -41.88 22.50
CA PRO A 7 -41.65 -41.62 21.29
C PRO A 7 -41.18 -40.15 21.18
N ILE A 8 -41.87 -39.20 21.82
CA ILE A 8 -41.45 -37.78 21.84
C ILE A 8 -40.26 -37.56 22.78
N ILE A 9 -40.18 -38.27 23.90
CA ILE A 9 -39.01 -38.22 24.81
C ILE A 9 -37.76 -38.81 24.14
N ILE A 10 -37.91 -39.88 23.35
CA ILE A 10 -36.77 -40.51 22.65
C ILE A 10 -36.22 -39.60 21.53
N ILE A 11 -37.07 -38.84 20.83
CA ILE A 11 -36.64 -37.90 19.79
C ILE A 11 -35.92 -36.67 20.36
N VAL A 12 -36.29 -36.19 21.56
CA VAL A 12 -35.59 -35.07 22.22
C VAL A 12 -34.18 -35.45 22.69
N PHE A 13 -33.96 -36.70 23.10
CA PHE A 13 -32.61 -37.21 23.43
C PHE A 13 -31.73 -37.45 22.19
N LEU A 14 -32.31 -37.61 21.00
CA LEU A 14 -31.58 -37.77 19.74
C LEU A 14 -31.20 -36.42 19.07
N LEU A 15 -31.71 -35.30 19.59
CA LEU A 15 -31.41 -33.94 19.13
C LEU A 15 -30.37 -33.22 19.99
N THR A 16 -29.77 -33.88 20.99
CA THR A 16 -28.58 -33.35 21.66
C THR A 16 -27.37 -33.56 20.74
N SER A 17 -27.18 -32.66 19.78
CA SER A 17 -25.87 -32.52 19.13
C SER A 17 -24.85 -32.22 20.23
N CYS A 18 -23.96 -33.16 20.52
CA CYS A 18 -22.87 -32.97 21.47
C CYS A 18 -21.89 -31.94 20.91
N TYR A 19 -22.18 -30.65 21.11
CA TYR A 19 -21.23 -29.55 20.95
C TYR A 19 -20.36 -29.36 22.22
N GLU A 20 -20.19 -30.42 23.03
CA GLU A 20 -19.41 -30.36 24.28
C GLU A 20 -17.90 -30.19 24.04
N ASP A 21 -17.39 -30.63 22.89
CA ASP A 21 -15.97 -30.62 22.57
C ASP A 21 -15.39 -29.20 22.40
N TYR A 22 -16.25 -28.20 22.17
CA TYR A 22 -15.86 -26.78 22.11
C TYR A 22 -16.06 -26.03 23.43
N VAL A 23 -16.48 -26.73 24.50
CA VAL A 23 -16.79 -26.12 25.82
C VAL A 23 -15.73 -26.47 26.87
N LYS A 24 -14.83 -27.44 26.59
CA LYS A 24 -13.81 -27.93 27.53
C LYS A 24 -12.42 -27.43 27.16
N ASP A 25 -11.53 -27.42 28.16
CA ASP A 25 -10.10 -27.22 27.94
C ASP A 25 -9.56 -28.34 27.05
N TYR A 26 -8.49 -28.04 26.31
CA TYR A 26 -7.78 -29.06 25.57
C TYR A 26 -7.05 -29.98 26.56
N PRO A 27 -6.86 -31.28 26.25
CA PRO A 27 -6.16 -32.18 27.16
C PRO A 27 -4.71 -31.79 27.48
N TYR A 28 -4.12 -30.90 26.67
CA TYR A 28 -2.74 -30.44 26.81
C TYR A 28 -2.64 -28.93 26.63
N THR A 29 -1.85 -28.32 27.50
CA THR A 29 -1.46 -26.92 27.44
C THR A 29 -0.20 -26.73 26.62
N THR A 30 -0.07 -25.57 25.99
CA THR A 30 1.14 -25.22 25.24
C THR A 30 1.41 -23.72 25.28
N VAL A 31 2.67 -23.36 25.07
CA VAL A 31 3.11 -21.97 24.88
C VAL A 31 3.86 -21.82 23.57
N ALA A 32 3.74 -20.64 22.96
CA ALA A 32 4.45 -20.33 21.73
C ALA A 32 4.57 -18.83 21.48
N PHE A 33 5.51 -18.43 20.62
CA PHE A 33 5.47 -17.10 20.00
C PHE A 33 4.34 -17.00 18.97
N SER A 34 3.80 -15.81 18.73
CA SER A 34 2.80 -15.59 17.67
C SER A 34 3.34 -15.93 16.28
N ASN A 35 2.47 -16.41 15.38
CA ASN A 35 2.76 -16.60 13.96
C ASN A 35 2.54 -15.32 13.13
N ALA A 36 2.18 -14.19 13.78
CA ALA A 36 2.11 -12.90 13.12
C ALA A 36 3.48 -12.51 12.55
N THR A 37 3.49 -11.97 11.33
CA THR A 37 4.74 -11.66 10.62
C THR A 37 5.07 -10.17 10.58
N GLY A 38 4.09 -9.29 10.79
CA GLY A 38 4.27 -7.84 10.60
C GLY A 38 4.64 -7.46 9.16
N GLY A 39 4.32 -8.32 8.19
CA GLY A 39 4.71 -8.15 6.79
C GLY A 39 6.00 -8.88 6.40
N ALA A 40 6.66 -9.59 7.32
CA ALA A 40 7.77 -10.48 6.97
C ALA A 40 7.29 -11.68 6.15
N THR A 41 8.10 -12.08 5.16
CA THR A 41 7.91 -13.31 4.38
C THR A 41 8.78 -14.46 4.88
N THR A 42 9.83 -14.14 5.65
CA THR A 42 10.73 -15.14 6.24
C THR A 42 10.04 -15.86 7.42
N PRO A 43 10.06 -17.21 7.48
CA PRO A 43 9.43 -17.96 8.57
C PRO A 43 9.90 -17.53 9.97
N ASN A 44 8.99 -17.62 10.95
CA ASN A 44 9.22 -17.27 12.37
C ASN A 44 9.71 -15.82 12.60
N THR A 45 9.56 -14.93 11.62
CA THR A 45 10.02 -13.54 11.71
C THR A 45 8.84 -12.62 11.96
N LEU A 46 8.99 -11.70 12.91
CA LEU A 46 8.01 -10.64 13.20
C LEU A 46 8.69 -9.28 13.02
N PHE A 47 8.24 -8.52 12.01
CA PHE A 47 8.62 -7.13 11.85
C PHE A 47 7.83 -6.25 12.82
N ARG A 48 8.53 -5.35 13.50
CA ARG A 48 7.95 -4.34 14.36
C ARG A 48 8.54 -2.97 14.08
N THR A 49 7.70 -1.96 14.21
CA THR A 49 8.05 -0.58 13.93
C THR A 49 7.77 0.28 15.16
N VAL A 50 8.79 0.99 15.64
CA VAL A 50 8.63 2.06 16.64
C VAL A 50 8.67 3.43 15.97
N VAL A 51 8.09 4.43 16.63
CA VAL A 51 8.08 5.81 16.11
C VAL A 51 8.91 6.71 17.01
N ILE A 52 9.80 7.50 16.42
CA ILE A 52 10.53 8.56 17.14
C ILE A 52 9.52 9.53 17.75
N GLY A 53 9.65 9.80 19.05
CA GLY A 53 8.72 10.64 19.80
C GLY A 53 7.63 9.88 20.56
N GLU A 54 7.36 8.61 20.21
CA GLU A 54 6.37 7.75 20.89
C GLU A 54 7.00 6.84 21.95
N GLY A 55 8.17 7.21 22.46
CA GLY A 55 8.85 6.52 23.56
C GLY A 55 9.62 5.25 23.18
N LEU A 56 9.75 4.95 21.88
CA LEU A 56 10.61 3.90 21.30
C LEU A 56 10.56 2.57 22.07
N ARG A 57 9.33 2.10 22.34
CA ARG A 57 9.07 0.89 23.11
C ARG A 57 8.04 0.01 22.45
N LEU A 58 8.11 -1.29 22.71
CA LEU A 58 7.12 -2.27 22.28
C LEU A 58 7.10 -3.47 23.21
N ASP A 59 6.01 -4.23 23.16
CA ASP A 59 5.93 -5.52 23.83
C ASP A 59 6.21 -6.67 22.85
N ALA A 60 6.92 -7.69 23.34
CA ALA A 60 7.12 -8.97 22.67
C ALA A 60 6.87 -10.10 23.68
N GLY A 61 6.42 -11.27 23.22
CA GLY A 61 6.07 -12.33 24.15
C GLY A 61 5.44 -13.57 23.54
N VAL A 62 4.95 -14.41 24.42
CA VAL A 62 4.37 -15.72 24.11
C VAL A 62 2.89 -15.74 24.49
N TYR A 63 2.13 -16.57 23.79
CA TYR A 63 0.74 -16.87 24.16
C TYR A 63 0.63 -18.24 24.81
N LEU A 64 -0.39 -18.38 25.67
CA LEU A 64 -0.86 -19.62 26.25
C LEU A 64 -2.01 -20.18 25.40
N ALA A 65 -1.98 -21.47 25.14
CA ALA A 65 -3.08 -22.19 24.50
C ALA A 65 -3.39 -23.51 25.24
N GLY A 66 -4.55 -24.08 24.90
CA GLY A 66 -5.03 -25.33 25.48
C GLY A 66 -5.92 -25.18 26.72
N VAL A 67 -6.12 -23.96 27.22
CA VAL A 67 -7.06 -23.66 28.32
C VAL A 67 -8.01 -22.54 27.95
N ARG A 68 -9.23 -22.59 28.50
CA ARG A 68 -10.26 -21.56 28.37
C ARG A 68 -10.11 -20.44 29.39
N ASP A 69 -9.63 -20.79 30.59
CA ASP A 69 -9.41 -19.86 31.69
C ASP A 69 -8.01 -20.05 32.27
N ASN A 70 -7.21 -19.00 32.27
CA ASN A 70 -5.93 -19.04 32.96
C ASN A 70 -6.11 -18.74 34.46
N THR A 71 -6.24 -19.78 35.29
CA THR A 71 -6.56 -19.63 36.72
C THR A 71 -5.34 -19.47 37.65
N LYS A 72 -4.12 -19.51 37.11
CA LYS A 72 -2.86 -19.40 37.85
C LYS A 72 -1.80 -18.64 37.04
N ASP A 73 -0.77 -18.16 37.71
CA ASP A 73 0.42 -17.67 37.02
C ASP A 73 1.14 -18.84 36.35
N ARG A 74 1.62 -18.62 35.13
CA ARG A 74 2.41 -19.57 34.34
C ARG A 74 3.71 -18.91 33.92
N TRP A 75 4.70 -19.69 33.54
CA TRP A 75 6.00 -19.14 33.19
C TRP A 75 6.62 -19.82 31.97
N VAL A 76 7.43 -19.05 31.26
CA VAL A 76 8.18 -19.48 30.07
C VAL A 76 9.60 -18.93 30.19
N ASP A 77 10.59 -19.80 30.20
CA ASP A 77 11.99 -19.38 30.13
C ASP A 77 12.43 -19.23 28.68
N PHE A 78 13.21 -18.21 28.41
CA PHE A 78 13.72 -17.90 27.09
C PHE A 78 15.16 -17.41 27.14
N VAL A 79 15.81 -17.47 25.99
CA VAL A 79 17.13 -16.88 25.76
C VAL A 79 17.10 -16.05 24.49
N ILE A 80 18.01 -15.08 24.40
CA ILE A 80 18.41 -14.50 23.12
C ILE A 80 19.41 -15.48 22.52
N ASP A 81 19.09 -16.05 21.36
CA ASP A 81 19.92 -17.07 20.70
C ASP A 81 20.39 -16.59 19.33
N PRO A 82 21.59 -15.96 19.25
CA PRO A 82 22.15 -15.50 17.99
C PRO A 82 22.31 -16.59 16.92
N THR A 83 22.47 -17.86 17.31
CA THR A 83 22.66 -18.96 16.36
C THR A 83 21.44 -19.21 15.47
N LEU A 84 20.28 -18.69 15.87
CA LEU A 84 19.08 -18.69 15.03
C LEU A 84 19.26 -17.88 13.74
N LEU A 85 20.18 -16.92 13.70
CA LEU A 85 20.47 -16.09 12.52
C LEU A 85 21.50 -16.73 11.57
N ASP A 86 22.11 -17.86 11.94
CA ASP A 86 23.13 -18.53 11.13
C ASP A 86 22.54 -19.26 9.90
N ASP A 87 21.23 -19.51 9.90
CA ASP A 87 20.51 -20.07 8.75
C ASP A 87 20.46 -19.04 7.61
N GLU A 88 20.81 -19.48 6.38
CA GLU A 88 20.92 -18.65 5.18
C GLU A 88 19.66 -17.81 4.91
N LYS A 89 18.47 -18.31 5.26
CA LYS A 89 17.21 -17.57 5.08
C LYS A 89 17.12 -16.30 5.93
N TYR A 90 17.95 -16.16 6.96
CA TYR A 90 18.06 -14.98 7.83
C TYR A 90 19.27 -14.10 7.50
N SER A 91 20.00 -14.35 6.41
CA SER A 91 21.21 -13.61 6.00
C SER A 91 21.03 -12.09 5.84
N ASN A 92 19.79 -11.61 5.68
CA ASN A 92 19.46 -10.19 5.62
C ASN A 92 19.43 -9.49 6.99
N TYR A 93 19.45 -10.26 8.08
CA TYR A 93 19.33 -9.77 9.44
C TYR A 93 20.66 -9.84 10.18
N ALA A 94 20.91 -8.84 11.03
CA ALA A 94 22.03 -8.81 11.96
C ALA A 94 21.52 -8.84 13.40
N LEU A 95 22.29 -9.44 14.31
CA LEU A 95 21.98 -9.39 15.74
C LEU A 95 21.93 -7.92 16.20
N MET A 96 20.85 -7.53 16.86
CA MET A 96 20.73 -6.21 17.44
C MET A 96 21.77 -6.03 18.56
N PRO A 97 22.61 -4.97 18.52
CA PRO A 97 23.55 -4.69 19.60
C PRO A 97 22.85 -4.58 20.95
N GLU A 98 23.39 -5.22 21.99
CA GLU A 98 22.82 -5.16 23.35
C GLU A 98 22.73 -3.73 23.90
N SER A 99 23.59 -2.82 23.41
CA SER A 99 23.56 -1.41 23.80
C SER A 99 22.39 -0.62 23.22
N TYR A 100 21.65 -1.19 22.26
CA TYR A 100 20.52 -0.53 21.57
C TYR A 100 19.19 -0.73 22.30
N TYR A 101 19.09 -1.66 23.25
CA TYR A 101 17.82 -1.97 23.89
C TYR A 101 17.97 -2.45 25.32
N SER A 102 16.86 -2.39 26.04
CA SER A 102 16.69 -3.03 27.34
C SER A 102 15.37 -3.78 27.36
N MET A 103 15.30 -4.84 28.17
CA MET A 103 14.10 -5.66 28.34
C MET A 103 13.74 -5.69 29.83
N THR A 104 12.45 -5.53 30.14
CA THR A 104 11.95 -5.66 31.52
C THR A 104 12.24 -7.06 32.06
N GLU A 105 11.87 -8.08 31.28
CA GLU A 105 12.19 -9.48 31.57
C GLU A 105 13.33 -9.96 30.68
N LYS A 106 14.35 -10.59 31.28
CA LYS A 106 15.60 -10.98 30.58
C LYS A 106 15.73 -12.47 30.29
N SER A 107 15.02 -13.32 31.03
CA SER A 107 15.15 -14.77 30.91
C SER A 107 13.85 -15.54 31.17
N ARG A 108 12.84 -14.91 31.78
CA ARG A 108 11.57 -15.54 32.11
C ARG A 108 10.41 -14.60 31.83
N LEU A 109 9.43 -15.07 31.08
CA LEU A 109 8.13 -14.41 30.93
C LEU A 109 7.14 -15.04 31.91
N VAL A 110 6.42 -14.20 32.64
CA VAL A 110 5.27 -14.62 33.43
C VAL A 110 4.01 -14.38 32.59
N ILE A 111 3.13 -15.37 32.51
CA ILE A 111 1.76 -15.25 32.00
C ILE A 111 0.86 -15.13 33.23
N PRO A 112 0.45 -13.92 33.62
CA PRO A 112 -0.30 -13.74 34.86
C PRO A 112 -1.65 -14.46 34.82
N LYS A 113 -2.14 -14.88 35.98
CA LYS A 113 -3.52 -15.34 36.16
C LYS A 113 -4.50 -14.37 35.49
N GLY A 114 -5.42 -14.91 34.70
CA GLY A 114 -6.41 -14.16 33.92
C GLY A 114 -5.90 -13.62 32.57
N SER A 115 -4.61 -13.74 32.28
CA SER A 115 -4.02 -13.40 30.98
C SER A 115 -3.70 -14.66 30.18
N PHE A 116 -3.67 -14.52 28.85
CA PHE A 116 -3.15 -15.54 27.92
C PHE A 116 -1.82 -15.13 27.31
N VAL A 117 -1.28 -13.98 27.69
CA VAL A 117 -0.04 -13.43 27.14
C VAL A 117 0.94 -13.17 28.27
N GLY A 118 2.14 -13.71 28.13
CA GLY A 118 3.32 -13.32 28.91
C GLY A 118 4.25 -12.53 28.02
N LYS A 119 4.68 -11.36 28.47
CA LYS A 119 5.38 -10.40 27.64
C LYS A 119 6.51 -9.71 28.39
N THR A 120 7.46 -9.21 27.62
CA THR A 120 8.52 -8.32 28.06
C THR A 120 8.39 -7.02 27.27
N THR A 121 8.59 -5.90 27.95
CA THR A 121 8.66 -4.60 27.28
C THR A 121 10.10 -4.37 26.87
N ILE A 122 10.29 -4.11 25.57
CA ILE A 122 11.55 -3.73 24.97
C ILE A 122 11.55 -2.22 24.84
N VAL A 123 12.56 -1.56 25.41
CA VAL A 123 12.78 -0.13 25.30
C VAL A 123 14.09 0.10 24.57
N LEU A 124 14.03 0.81 23.45
CA LEU A 124 15.19 1.10 22.61
C LEU A 124 15.91 2.36 23.11
N ASP A 125 17.24 2.35 23.07
CA ASP A 125 18.06 3.51 23.35
C ASP A 125 17.95 4.49 22.19
N SER A 126 17.26 5.62 22.42
CA SER A 126 17.00 6.60 21.38
C SER A 126 18.28 7.14 20.74
N ALA A 127 19.36 7.34 21.50
CA ALA A 127 20.57 7.95 20.97
C ALA A 127 21.36 6.99 20.09
N ARG A 128 21.49 5.73 20.52
CA ARG A 128 22.27 4.71 19.78
C ARG A 128 21.48 4.12 18.63
N PHE A 129 20.22 3.73 18.87
CA PHE A 129 19.42 3.05 17.87
C PHE A 129 19.10 3.95 16.68
N THR A 130 18.73 5.22 16.90
CA THR A 130 18.28 6.09 15.80
C THR A 130 19.42 6.74 15.01
N GLN A 131 20.64 6.78 15.55
CA GLN A 131 21.82 7.27 14.83
C GLN A 131 22.37 6.27 13.82
N ASP A 132 22.04 4.99 13.98
CA ASP A 132 22.44 3.94 13.06
C ASP A 132 21.55 3.94 11.80
N PRO A 133 22.12 4.18 10.60
CA PRO A 133 21.35 4.22 9.35
C PRO A 133 20.67 2.90 8.98
N MET A 134 21.08 1.77 9.57
CA MET A 134 20.44 0.48 9.34
C MET A 134 19.21 0.25 10.23
N SER A 135 19.05 1.02 11.31
CA SER A 135 17.92 0.89 12.23
C SER A 135 16.60 1.45 11.68
N SER A 136 16.61 2.24 10.60
CA SER A 136 15.39 2.59 9.84
C SER A 136 14.97 1.50 8.84
N LYS A 137 15.77 0.43 8.72
CA LYS A 137 15.55 -0.70 7.82
C LYS A 137 15.25 -1.96 8.62
N ASN A 138 14.65 -2.96 7.97
CA ASN A 138 14.42 -4.28 8.56
C ASN A 138 15.74 -5.08 8.59
N HIS A 139 16.67 -4.68 9.47
CA HIS A 139 18.02 -5.25 9.55
C HIS A 139 18.34 -5.83 10.93
N TYR A 140 18.14 -5.07 12.01
CA TYR A 140 18.50 -5.54 13.35
C TYR A 140 17.41 -6.40 13.97
N ALA A 141 17.81 -7.56 14.49
CA ALA A 141 16.93 -8.57 15.05
C ALA A 141 17.31 -8.99 16.47
N ILE A 142 16.30 -9.28 17.28
CA ILE A 142 16.42 -9.94 18.59
C ILE A 142 15.87 -11.37 18.43
N PRO A 143 16.73 -12.39 18.25
CA PRO A 143 16.29 -13.78 18.09
C PRO A 143 15.95 -14.41 19.45
N LEU A 144 14.67 -14.62 19.75
CA LEU A 144 14.20 -15.16 21.02
C LEU A 144 13.84 -16.64 20.88
N ARG A 145 14.36 -17.50 21.77
CA ARG A 145 14.04 -18.94 21.82
C ARG A 145 13.48 -19.34 23.17
N ILE A 146 12.36 -20.07 23.17
CA ILE A 146 11.82 -20.69 24.38
C ILE A 146 12.68 -21.90 24.75
N THR A 147 13.09 -21.99 26.01
CA THR A 147 13.94 -23.08 26.52
C THR A 147 13.20 -24.01 27.48
N SER A 148 12.26 -23.49 28.26
CA SER A 148 11.40 -24.30 29.13
C SER A 148 10.11 -23.56 29.50
N THR A 149 9.14 -24.28 30.06
CA THR A 149 7.81 -23.76 30.39
C THR A 149 7.18 -24.51 31.57
N SER A 150 6.22 -23.88 32.24
CA SER A 150 5.33 -24.55 33.20
C SER A 150 4.23 -25.40 32.57
N GLU A 151 4.05 -25.28 31.26
CA GLU A 151 3.00 -25.97 30.50
C GLU A 151 3.44 -27.35 30.00
N ASP A 152 2.50 -28.15 29.52
CA ASP A 152 2.79 -29.52 29.08
C ASP A 152 3.78 -29.57 27.90
N SER A 153 3.82 -28.50 27.09
CA SER A 153 4.68 -28.45 25.91
C SER A 153 5.02 -27.02 25.47
N ILE A 154 6.05 -26.94 24.62
CA ILE A 154 6.33 -25.80 23.75
C ILE A 154 5.89 -26.19 22.35
N LEU A 155 5.13 -25.34 21.66
CA LEU A 155 4.73 -25.62 20.29
C LEU A 155 5.96 -25.54 19.37
N SER A 156 6.38 -26.68 18.81
CA SER A 156 7.67 -26.82 18.12
C SER A 156 7.85 -25.84 16.95
N THR A 157 6.79 -25.62 16.16
CA THR A 157 6.78 -24.72 15.00
C THR A 157 6.90 -23.23 15.36
N GLN A 158 6.65 -22.88 16.62
CA GLN A 158 6.63 -21.51 17.14
C GLN A 158 7.46 -21.38 18.43
N SER A 159 8.47 -22.25 18.57
CA SER A 159 9.38 -22.31 19.71
C SER A 159 10.42 -21.18 19.75
N PHE A 160 10.56 -20.44 18.64
CA PHE A 160 11.39 -19.25 18.54
C PHE A 160 10.74 -18.18 17.64
N GLN A 161 11.21 -16.95 17.77
CA GLN A 161 10.83 -15.82 16.93
C GLN A 161 12.04 -14.91 16.66
N ILE A 162 12.22 -14.52 15.40
CA ILE A 162 13.16 -13.48 14.98
C ILE A 162 12.43 -12.14 15.02
N LEU A 163 12.63 -11.37 16.09
CA LEU A 163 11.99 -10.07 16.25
C LEU A 163 12.84 -8.99 15.57
N VAL A 164 12.46 -8.56 14.37
CA VAL A 164 13.18 -7.51 13.63
C VAL A 164 12.51 -6.18 13.93
N ILE A 165 13.28 -5.21 14.42
CA ILE A 165 12.75 -3.92 14.85
C ILE A 165 13.40 -2.83 14.02
N LYS A 166 12.57 -1.97 13.44
CA LYS A 166 12.99 -0.71 12.83
C LYS A 166 12.34 0.48 13.52
N TYR A 167 12.89 1.68 13.31
CA TYR A 167 12.15 2.91 13.58
C TYR A 167 11.64 3.57 12.30
N ILE A 168 10.58 4.35 12.46
CA ILE A 168 10.20 5.43 11.55
C ILE A 168 10.20 6.74 12.35
N ASN A 169 10.39 7.85 11.67
CA ASN A 169 10.22 9.15 12.31
C ASN A 169 8.75 9.58 12.31
N ALA A 170 8.46 10.67 13.01
CA ALA A 170 7.10 11.18 13.09
C ALA A 170 6.54 11.47 11.69
N PHE A 171 7.34 12.02 10.78
CA PHE A 171 6.89 12.50 9.48
C PHE A 171 6.63 11.42 8.43
N GLU A 172 6.95 10.15 8.68
CA GLU A 172 6.67 9.07 7.71
C GLU A 172 5.17 8.85 7.54
N GLY A 173 4.73 8.76 6.28
CA GLY A 173 3.34 8.50 5.94
C GLY A 173 2.95 9.02 4.57
N PHE A 174 1.66 8.87 4.27
CA PHE A 174 1.01 9.43 3.10
C PHE A 174 0.52 10.85 3.41
N TYR A 175 0.71 11.75 2.44
CA TYR A 175 0.33 13.15 2.49
C TYR A 175 -0.47 13.50 1.25
N GLU A 176 -1.49 14.32 1.43
CA GLU A 176 -2.20 14.99 0.35
C GLU A 176 -1.41 16.26 -0.01
N GLN A 177 -0.88 16.32 -1.23
CA GLN A 177 -0.23 17.50 -1.78
C GLN A 177 -1.25 18.32 -2.56
N SER A 178 -1.33 19.62 -2.25
CA SER A 178 -2.07 20.58 -3.05
C SER A 178 -1.35 21.91 -3.17
N GLY A 179 -1.43 22.57 -4.31
CA GLY A 179 -0.80 23.87 -4.52
C GLY A 179 -0.73 24.27 -5.99
N SER A 180 0.27 25.07 -6.32
CA SER A 180 0.49 25.56 -7.68
C SER A 180 1.97 25.73 -7.99
N PHE A 181 2.27 25.82 -9.28
CA PHE A 181 3.59 26.21 -9.78
C PHE A 181 3.46 27.35 -10.79
N LYS A 182 4.55 28.09 -10.96
CA LYS A 182 4.71 29.13 -11.97
C LYS A 182 6.11 29.07 -12.55
N THR A 183 6.22 28.98 -13.87
CA THR A 183 7.48 28.97 -14.60
C THR A 183 7.75 30.36 -15.16
N ILE A 184 8.95 30.86 -14.89
CA ILE A 184 9.30 32.28 -15.00
C ILE A 184 10.58 32.41 -15.84
N ALA A 185 10.51 33.24 -16.86
CA ALA A 185 11.65 33.60 -17.71
C ALA A 185 12.67 34.49 -16.97
N PRO A 186 13.90 34.64 -17.49
CA PRO A 186 14.93 35.50 -16.88
C PRO A 186 14.51 36.98 -16.67
N ASP A 187 13.62 37.49 -17.52
CA ASP A 187 13.10 38.86 -17.47
C ASP A 187 11.88 39.01 -16.53
N GLY A 188 11.42 37.91 -15.94
CA GLY A 188 10.27 37.87 -15.04
C GLY A 188 8.93 37.56 -15.72
N GLU A 189 8.90 37.33 -17.03
CA GLU A 189 7.69 36.90 -17.73
C GLU A 189 7.21 35.53 -17.22
N GLU A 190 5.89 35.37 -17.07
CA GLU A 190 5.28 34.06 -16.80
C GLU A 190 5.18 33.26 -18.09
N LEU A 191 5.87 32.13 -18.14
CA LEU A 191 5.86 31.22 -19.29
C LEU A 191 4.80 30.12 -19.15
N ASN A 192 4.58 29.64 -17.93
CA ASN A 192 3.62 28.58 -17.64
C ASN A 192 3.14 28.69 -16.18
N SER A 193 1.95 28.18 -15.91
CA SER A 193 1.46 27.98 -14.54
C SER A 193 0.45 26.85 -14.48
N GLY A 194 0.30 26.25 -13.31
CA GLY A 194 -0.61 25.14 -13.13
C GLY A 194 -0.91 24.81 -11.68
N ALA A 195 -1.95 24.02 -11.48
CA ALA A 195 -2.31 23.46 -10.19
C ALA A 195 -1.58 22.12 -9.96
N ILE A 196 -1.30 21.82 -8.70
CA ILE A 196 -0.73 20.55 -8.25
C ILE A 196 -1.73 19.93 -7.29
N VAL A 197 -2.20 18.72 -7.58
CA VAL A 197 -3.02 17.91 -6.66
C VAL A 197 -2.60 16.46 -6.81
N ASN A 198 -1.97 15.88 -5.79
CA ASN A 198 -1.54 14.49 -5.80
C ASN A 198 -1.28 13.96 -4.36
N ASP A 199 -1.04 12.66 -4.21
CA ASP A 199 -0.63 12.06 -2.91
C ASP A 199 0.86 11.70 -2.85
N LEU A 200 1.60 12.15 -1.83
CA LEU A 200 3.00 11.77 -1.64
C LEU A 200 3.16 10.75 -0.51
N TYR A 201 4.04 9.78 -0.69
CA TYR A 201 4.56 9.00 0.44
C TYR A 201 5.91 9.59 0.86
N LEU A 202 6.01 10.00 2.12
CA LEU A 202 7.25 10.46 2.75
C LEU A 202 7.80 9.30 3.57
N ARG A 203 9.01 8.85 3.25
CA ARG A 203 9.68 7.70 3.89
C ARG A 203 10.83 8.17 4.78
N THR A 204 10.96 7.61 5.97
CA THR A 204 12.10 7.85 6.87
C THR A 204 13.40 7.46 6.18
N VAL A 205 14.35 8.39 6.18
CA VAL A 205 15.75 8.11 5.81
C VAL A 205 16.54 7.86 7.09
N ALA A 206 16.63 8.87 7.95
CA ALA A 206 17.25 8.79 9.27
C ALA A 206 16.84 9.99 10.14
N GLY A 207 16.77 9.82 11.47
CA GLY A 207 16.36 10.89 12.39
C GLY A 207 15.08 11.59 11.92
N ASP A 208 15.07 12.92 11.87
CA ASP A 208 13.94 13.74 11.40
C ASP A 208 13.92 13.97 9.88
N THR A 209 14.63 13.12 9.12
CA THR A 209 14.71 13.21 7.66
C THR A 209 13.73 12.26 7.01
N VAL A 210 12.88 12.79 6.14
CA VAL A 210 12.06 11.99 5.23
C VAL A 210 12.40 12.30 3.78
N ARG A 211 12.07 11.36 2.91
CA ARG A 211 12.26 11.50 1.48
C ARG A 211 11.01 11.06 0.75
N THR A 212 10.65 11.80 -0.28
CA THR A 212 9.56 11.45 -1.19
C THR A 212 10.04 11.48 -2.62
N ASN A 213 9.46 10.61 -3.44
CA ASN A 213 9.78 10.51 -4.84
C ASN A 213 9.00 11.52 -5.70
N GLY A 214 8.17 12.39 -5.14
CA GLY A 214 7.45 13.42 -5.91
C GLY A 214 7.97 14.84 -5.69
N MET A 215 8.13 15.59 -6.79
CA MET A 215 8.17 17.06 -6.77
C MET A 215 7.20 17.62 -7.81
N MET A 216 6.68 18.83 -7.55
CA MET A 216 5.64 19.43 -8.39
C MET A 216 4.48 18.45 -8.62
N ALA A 217 4.08 18.23 -9.87
CA ALA A 217 3.07 17.24 -10.25
C ALA A 217 3.66 15.82 -10.46
N SER A 218 4.98 15.67 -10.50
CA SER A 218 5.67 14.48 -11.00
C SER A 218 6.05 13.55 -9.85
N LYS A 219 5.18 12.59 -9.53
CA LYS A 219 5.53 11.50 -8.62
C LYS A 219 6.45 10.50 -9.31
N GLY A 220 7.56 10.24 -8.64
CA GLY A 220 8.56 9.26 -9.03
C GLY A 220 9.53 9.72 -10.13
N ALA A 221 9.55 11.01 -10.48
CA ALA A 221 10.54 11.50 -11.44
C ALA A 221 11.98 11.11 -11.03
N GLU A 222 12.96 11.36 -11.91
CA GLU A 222 14.38 11.01 -11.73
C GLU A 222 15.04 11.60 -10.45
N PHE A 223 14.26 12.23 -9.59
CA PHE A 223 14.67 12.92 -8.38
C PHE A 223 13.69 12.67 -7.23
N MET A 224 14.23 12.74 -6.03
CA MET A 224 13.51 12.69 -4.77
C MET A 224 13.72 13.99 -4.01
N MET A 225 12.67 14.44 -3.32
CA MET A 225 12.72 15.55 -2.40
C MET A 225 13.07 15.02 -1.01
N THR A 226 14.20 15.45 -0.46
CA THR A 226 14.54 15.21 0.95
C THR A 226 14.00 16.37 1.79
N LEU A 227 13.13 16.07 2.76
CA LEU A 227 12.64 17.02 3.74
C LEU A 227 13.29 16.70 5.09
N LEU A 228 13.95 17.70 5.67
CA LEU A 228 14.56 17.60 6.99
C LEU A 228 13.96 18.66 7.90
N ALA A 229 13.37 18.24 9.02
CA ALA A 229 12.97 19.13 10.11
C ALA A 229 14.06 19.15 11.19
N LYS A 230 15.19 19.82 10.94
CA LYS A 230 16.32 19.86 11.88
C LYS A 230 16.20 21.07 12.79
N ASN A 231 16.12 20.85 14.12
CA ASN A 231 16.12 21.92 15.13
C ASN A 231 15.12 23.07 14.83
N GLY A 232 13.97 22.75 14.24
CA GLY A 232 12.92 23.72 13.89
C GLY A 232 13.06 24.41 12.52
N GLY A 233 14.09 24.09 11.72
CA GLY A 233 14.24 24.55 10.35
C GLY A 233 13.85 23.48 9.33
N LEU A 234 13.26 23.90 8.20
CA LEU A 234 13.04 23.05 7.03
C LEU A 234 14.21 23.17 6.06
N PHE A 235 14.56 22.04 5.45
CA PHE A 235 15.52 21.97 4.36
C PHE A 235 14.96 21.07 3.27
N ILE A 236 15.23 21.45 2.03
CA ILE A 236 14.89 20.69 0.82
C ILE A 236 16.18 20.36 0.09
N ASP A 237 16.31 19.13 -0.39
CA ASP A 237 17.41 18.73 -1.27
C ASP A 237 16.90 17.90 -2.43
N TYR A 238 17.55 18.10 -3.57
CA TYR A 238 17.45 17.25 -4.74
C TYR A 238 18.31 16.00 -4.52
N TYR A 239 17.76 14.82 -4.80
CA TYR A 239 18.51 13.58 -4.76
C TYR A 239 18.12 12.70 -5.95
N PRO A 240 19.05 12.25 -6.81
CA PRO A 240 18.72 11.36 -7.93
C PRO A 240 17.93 10.15 -7.45
N ASN A 241 16.79 9.88 -8.05
CA ASN A 241 15.97 8.72 -7.71
C ASN A 241 16.63 7.45 -8.28
N PRO A 242 17.21 6.58 -7.43
CA PRO A 242 17.85 5.36 -7.92
C PRO A 242 16.82 4.27 -8.25
N ASP A 243 15.57 4.46 -7.81
CA ASP A 243 14.50 3.48 -7.93
C ASP A 243 13.49 3.96 -9.00
N PRO A 244 13.20 3.17 -10.04
CA PRO A 244 12.17 3.52 -11.00
C PRO A 244 10.80 3.65 -10.31
N VAL A 245 9.95 4.56 -10.79
CA VAL A 245 8.56 4.64 -10.32
C VAL A 245 7.85 3.40 -10.75
N GLU A 246 7.27 2.70 -9.79
CA GLU A 246 6.32 1.65 -10.12
C GLU A 246 5.01 2.30 -10.60
N PRO A 247 4.55 2.01 -11.82
CA PRO A 247 3.26 2.48 -12.31
C PRO A 247 2.14 2.01 -11.39
N THR A 248 1.11 2.84 -11.24
CA THR A 248 -0.09 2.50 -10.45
C THR A 248 -1.32 2.48 -11.36
N ASN A 249 -2.40 1.83 -10.91
CA ASN A 249 -3.67 1.87 -11.64
C ASN A 249 -4.34 3.26 -11.48
N ILE A 250 -4.10 4.16 -12.44
CA ILE A 250 -4.59 5.54 -12.43
C ILE A 250 -6.08 5.65 -12.77
N ALA A 251 -6.71 4.58 -13.29
CA ALA A 251 -8.12 4.56 -13.64
C ALA A 251 -9.05 4.79 -12.42
N LEU A 252 -8.61 4.43 -11.22
CA LEU A 252 -9.41 4.57 -9.99
C LEU A 252 -9.75 6.02 -9.64
N ALA A 253 -8.91 6.97 -10.05
CA ALA A 253 -9.11 8.40 -9.85
C ALA A 253 -9.72 9.09 -11.07
N ALA A 254 -9.92 8.38 -12.17
CA ALA A 254 -10.39 8.95 -13.43
C ALA A 254 -11.90 9.22 -13.43
N LYS A 255 -12.32 10.16 -14.27
CA LYS A 255 -13.73 10.42 -14.58
C LYS A 255 -14.12 9.63 -15.83
N PRO A 256 -14.94 8.57 -15.72
CA PRO A 256 -15.36 7.80 -16.89
C PRO A 256 -16.44 8.52 -17.69
N SER A 257 -16.39 8.39 -19.01
CA SER A 257 -17.50 8.71 -19.93
C SER A 257 -17.58 7.70 -21.07
N THR A 258 -18.71 7.66 -21.78
CA THR A 258 -18.98 6.74 -22.88
C THR A 258 -19.95 7.36 -23.86
N ASP A 259 -19.94 6.94 -25.12
CA ASP A 259 -20.98 7.31 -26.07
C ASP A 259 -22.30 6.58 -25.81
N TYR A 260 -22.24 5.40 -25.18
CA TYR A 260 -23.43 4.60 -24.91
C TYR A 260 -23.23 3.57 -23.78
N VAL A 261 -24.23 3.48 -22.90
CA VAL A 261 -24.37 2.44 -21.88
C VAL A 261 -25.85 2.06 -21.78
N SER A 262 -26.15 0.77 -21.63
CA SER A 262 -27.53 0.30 -21.43
C SER A 262 -28.09 0.88 -20.12
N SER A 263 -29.38 1.22 -20.08
CA SER A 263 -29.97 1.95 -18.95
C SER A 263 -30.02 1.17 -17.62
N TRP A 264 -29.77 -0.14 -17.65
CA TRP A 264 -29.66 -1.01 -16.47
C TRP A 264 -28.23 -1.43 -16.14
N GLU A 265 -27.24 -1.06 -16.95
CA GLU A 265 -25.81 -1.28 -16.68
C GLU A 265 -25.16 0.00 -16.18
N ASN A 266 -23.92 -0.10 -15.67
CA ASN A 266 -23.27 0.99 -14.95
C ASN A 266 -21.91 1.34 -15.56
N LEU A 267 -21.78 2.58 -16.03
CA LEU A 267 -20.52 3.11 -16.53
C LEU A 267 -19.40 3.03 -15.48
N TYR A 268 -19.67 3.35 -14.21
CA TYR A 268 -18.65 3.38 -13.15
C TYR A 268 -18.17 1.99 -12.70
N ALA A 269 -18.75 0.90 -13.23
CA ALA A 269 -18.21 -0.44 -12.99
C ALA A 269 -16.77 -0.57 -13.51
N ILE A 270 -16.47 0.09 -14.64
CA ILE A 270 -15.18 -0.03 -15.32
C ILE A 270 -13.98 0.48 -14.52
N ASN A 271 -14.18 1.34 -13.51
CA ASN A 271 -13.13 1.84 -12.62
C ASN A 271 -13.44 1.62 -11.13
N SER A 272 -14.26 0.62 -10.80
CA SER A 272 -14.71 0.34 -9.44
C SER A 272 -13.63 -0.13 -8.45
N GLY A 273 -12.43 -0.47 -8.94
CA GLY A 273 -11.36 -1.06 -8.13
C GLY A 273 -11.50 -2.56 -7.85
N TYR A 274 -12.50 -3.23 -8.43
CA TYR A 274 -12.61 -4.67 -8.41
C TYR A 274 -11.41 -5.35 -9.11
N SER A 275 -10.60 -6.07 -8.34
CA SER A 275 -9.34 -6.67 -8.83
C SER A 275 -9.38 -8.19 -9.02
N ASN A 276 -10.39 -8.86 -8.48
CA ASN A 276 -10.45 -10.33 -8.42
C ASN A 276 -11.73 -10.93 -9.06
N PRO A 277 -12.03 -10.67 -10.35
CA PRO A 277 -13.17 -11.33 -11.00
C PRO A 277 -13.02 -12.85 -11.03
N SER A 278 -14.11 -13.56 -10.74
CA SER A 278 -14.16 -15.03 -10.77
C SER A 278 -14.22 -15.62 -12.20
N GLY A 279 -14.58 -14.81 -13.18
CA GLY A 279 -14.70 -15.16 -14.60
C GLY A 279 -15.37 -14.05 -15.40
N SER A 280 -15.49 -14.21 -16.71
CA SER A 280 -16.12 -13.20 -17.60
C SER A 280 -17.64 -13.11 -17.47
N THR A 281 -18.27 -13.96 -16.67
CA THR A 281 -19.70 -13.87 -16.32
C THR A 281 -19.94 -13.24 -14.95
N ASP A 282 -18.88 -12.78 -14.27
CA ASP A 282 -18.95 -12.24 -12.91
C ASP A 282 -19.61 -10.86 -12.89
N ARG A 283 -20.68 -10.73 -12.08
CA ARG A 283 -21.39 -9.47 -11.81
C ARG A 283 -21.25 -9.00 -10.36
N SER A 284 -20.42 -9.66 -9.55
CA SER A 284 -20.31 -9.41 -8.10
C SER A 284 -19.45 -8.19 -7.75
N GLY A 285 -18.79 -7.58 -8.74
CA GLY A 285 -18.03 -6.35 -8.57
C GLY A 285 -18.91 -5.17 -8.10
N PRO A 286 -18.33 -4.19 -7.39
CA PRO A 286 -19.07 -3.00 -6.98
C PRO A 286 -19.62 -2.26 -8.19
N GLY A 287 -20.95 -2.04 -8.20
CA GLY A 287 -21.62 -1.35 -9.29
C GLY A 287 -21.99 -2.24 -10.48
N GLY A 288 -21.72 -3.55 -10.45
CA GLY A 288 -22.09 -4.49 -11.51
C GLY A 288 -21.09 -4.50 -12.66
N ILE A 289 -21.59 -4.33 -13.89
CA ILE A 289 -20.79 -4.32 -15.12
C ILE A 289 -21.16 -3.12 -16.00
N TYR A 290 -20.28 -2.77 -16.93
CA TYR A 290 -20.62 -1.93 -18.07
C TYR A 290 -21.08 -2.80 -19.23
N GLY A 291 -22.13 -2.38 -19.93
CA GLY A 291 -22.60 -3.03 -21.15
C GLY A 291 -23.21 -2.01 -22.10
N ASN A 292 -23.01 -2.22 -23.40
CA ASN A 292 -23.44 -1.29 -24.46
C ASN A 292 -24.52 -1.89 -25.37
N TRP A 293 -25.38 -2.76 -24.83
CA TRP A 293 -26.50 -3.35 -25.59
C TRP A 293 -27.58 -2.30 -25.92
N TRP A 294 -28.08 -2.18 -27.16
CA TRP A 294 -27.88 -3.04 -28.34
C TRP A 294 -27.04 -2.34 -29.43
N SER A 295 -25.77 -2.72 -29.58
CA SER A 295 -24.78 -2.07 -30.47
C SER A 295 -24.08 -3.06 -31.41
N SER A 296 -24.83 -4.01 -31.97
CA SER A 296 -24.32 -4.96 -32.96
C SER A 296 -23.67 -4.26 -34.16
N ASN A 297 -22.44 -4.68 -34.50
CA ASN A 297 -21.64 -4.13 -35.60
C ASN A 297 -21.50 -2.60 -35.55
N GLN A 298 -21.44 -2.04 -34.34
CA GLN A 298 -21.27 -0.62 -34.10
C GLN A 298 -20.11 -0.39 -33.14
N TRP A 299 -19.13 0.41 -33.57
CA TRP A 299 -18.06 0.88 -32.70
C TRP A 299 -18.64 1.73 -31.56
N ARG A 300 -18.25 1.38 -30.34
CA ARG A 300 -18.56 2.11 -29.11
C ARG A 300 -17.28 2.39 -28.37
N TYR A 301 -17.32 3.35 -27.45
CA TYR A 301 -16.17 3.64 -26.62
C TYR A 301 -16.52 3.92 -25.16
N VAL A 302 -15.58 3.58 -24.30
CA VAL A 302 -15.45 4.17 -22.96
C VAL A 302 -14.17 4.98 -22.92
N GLN A 303 -14.13 6.01 -22.09
CA GLN A 303 -12.94 6.84 -21.92
C GLN A 303 -12.77 7.26 -20.47
N TYR A 304 -11.54 7.62 -20.14
CA TYR A 304 -11.15 8.23 -18.88
C TYR A 304 -10.60 9.63 -19.14
N ASP A 305 -11.08 10.59 -18.37
CA ASP A 305 -10.45 11.90 -18.19
C ASP A 305 -9.73 11.91 -16.83
N PHE A 306 -8.45 12.26 -16.84
CA PHE A 306 -7.62 12.39 -15.63
C PHE A 306 -7.46 13.87 -15.24
N ASP A 307 -7.36 14.15 -13.95
CA ASP A 307 -7.15 15.52 -13.45
C ASP A 307 -5.70 16.02 -13.66
N GLY A 308 -4.77 15.14 -14.07
CA GLY A 308 -3.38 15.47 -14.38
C GLY A 308 -2.85 14.66 -15.58
N TYR A 309 -1.60 14.92 -15.96
CA TYR A 309 -0.91 14.20 -17.03
C TYR A 309 -0.15 13.00 -16.49
N PHE A 310 -0.20 11.91 -17.25
CA PHE A 310 0.43 10.65 -16.90
C PHE A 310 1.19 10.10 -18.10
N MET A 311 2.38 9.57 -17.86
CA MET A 311 3.03 8.65 -18.78
C MET A 311 2.40 7.27 -18.57
N ILE A 312 1.84 6.71 -19.63
CA ILE A 312 1.17 5.40 -19.65
C ILE A 312 1.79 4.51 -20.71
N ASP A 313 1.85 3.21 -20.44
CA ASP A 313 2.40 2.19 -21.36
C ASP A 313 1.62 0.86 -21.31
N LYS A 314 0.63 0.74 -20.41
CA LYS A 314 -0.09 -0.51 -20.17
C LYS A 314 -1.55 -0.27 -19.77
N SER A 315 -2.43 -1.06 -20.37
CA SER A 315 -3.87 -1.10 -20.09
C SER A 315 -4.30 -2.54 -19.86
N CYS A 316 -5.19 -2.79 -18.90
CA CYS A 316 -5.72 -4.13 -18.63
C CYS A 316 -7.26 -4.09 -18.62
N VAL A 317 -7.91 -4.89 -19.47
CA VAL A 317 -9.37 -4.99 -19.51
C VAL A 317 -9.79 -6.39 -19.08
N TYR A 318 -10.79 -6.48 -18.21
CA TYR A 318 -11.50 -7.72 -17.93
C TYR A 318 -12.86 -7.65 -18.59
N TRP A 319 -13.03 -8.36 -19.71
CA TRP A 319 -14.26 -8.35 -20.50
C TRP A 319 -15.37 -9.16 -19.84
N PHE A 320 -16.61 -8.69 -20.01
CA PHE A 320 -17.83 -9.34 -19.54
C PHE A 320 -18.60 -9.97 -20.71
N THR A 321 -19.18 -11.15 -20.48
CA THR A 321 -20.14 -11.81 -21.36
C THR A 321 -21.31 -12.35 -20.54
N ASP A 322 -22.53 -12.25 -21.09
CA ASP A 322 -23.69 -12.98 -20.58
C ASP A 322 -24.03 -14.21 -21.44
N ASN A 323 -23.13 -14.57 -22.37
CA ASN A 323 -23.33 -15.59 -23.41
C ASN A 323 -24.56 -15.32 -24.29
N GLY A 324 -25.00 -14.07 -24.37
CA GLY A 324 -26.17 -13.61 -25.10
C GLY A 324 -25.91 -12.23 -25.72
N GLY A 325 -26.58 -11.20 -25.20
CA GLY A 325 -26.54 -9.85 -25.78
C GLY A 325 -25.20 -9.12 -25.57
N LEU A 326 -24.37 -9.57 -24.63
CA LEU A 326 -23.02 -9.08 -24.40
C LEU A 326 -22.02 -10.21 -24.66
N LEU A 327 -21.14 -10.02 -25.63
CA LEU A 327 -20.08 -10.95 -26.04
C LEU A 327 -18.71 -10.25 -25.98
N MET A 328 -17.64 -11.04 -26.14
CA MET A 328 -16.29 -10.51 -26.25
C MET A 328 -16.12 -9.62 -27.49
N PRO A 329 -15.30 -8.56 -27.45
CA PRO A 329 -15.07 -7.75 -28.64
C PRO A 329 -14.41 -8.58 -29.75
N THR A 330 -14.88 -8.40 -30.98
CA THR A 330 -14.22 -8.93 -32.18
C THR A 330 -12.99 -8.10 -32.53
N GLU A 331 -13.05 -6.80 -32.27
CA GLU A 331 -11.92 -5.87 -32.38
C GLU A 331 -12.00 -4.82 -31.26
N ASN A 332 -10.84 -4.39 -30.76
CA ASN A 332 -10.72 -3.24 -29.89
C ASN A 332 -9.37 -2.54 -30.12
N TYR A 333 -9.29 -1.27 -29.77
CA TYR A 333 -8.04 -0.51 -29.77
C TYR A 333 -8.10 0.67 -28.82
N LEU A 334 -6.92 1.09 -28.36
CA LEU A 334 -6.75 2.25 -27.49
C LEU A 334 -6.36 3.50 -28.29
N GLN A 335 -6.88 4.63 -27.84
CA GLN A 335 -6.43 5.96 -28.24
C GLN A 335 -6.05 6.76 -27.00
N TYR A 336 -5.09 7.68 -27.16
CA TYR A 336 -4.77 8.70 -26.17
C TYR A 336 -5.12 10.08 -26.75
N TRP A 337 -5.34 11.05 -25.86
CA TRP A 337 -5.49 12.44 -26.27
C TRP A 337 -4.10 13.07 -26.41
N ASP A 338 -3.74 13.41 -27.64
CA ASP A 338 -2.59 14.26 -27.92
C ASP A 338 -2.98 15.70 -27.60
N PHE A 339 -2.60 16.16 -26.42
CA PHE A 339 -2.94 17.49 -25.92
C PHE A 339 -2.18 18.61 -26.64
N ASN A 340 -1.10 18.30 -27.36
CA ASN A 340 -0.36 19.29 -28.15
C ASN A 340 -1.09 19.61 -29.46
N ASN A 341 -1.73 18.61 -30.06
CA ASN A 341 -2.45 18.74 -31.33
C ASN A 341 -3.98 18.77 -31.17
N GLU A 342 -4.48 18.61 -29.95
CA GLU A 342 -5.90 18.54 -29.61
C GLU A 342 -6.67 17.46 -30.40
N GLU A 343 -6.10 16.25 -30.49
CA GLU A 343 -6.72 15.14 -31.22
C GLU A 343 -6.59 13.77 -30.54
N TRP A 344 -7.44 12.82 -30.94
CA TRP A 344 -7.36 11.43 -30.50
C TRP A 344 -6.49 10.61 -31.44
N VAL A 345 -5.36 10.09 -30.93
CA VAL A 345 -4.40 9.30 -31.70
C VAL A 345 -4.38 7.87 -31.16
N ARG A 346 -4.24 6.86 -32.03
CA ARG A 346 -4.04 5.47 -31.57
C ARG A 346 -2.73 5.36 -30.79
N VAL A 347 -2.72 4.56 -29.72
CA VAL A 347 -1.47 4.33 -28.99
C VAL A 347 -0.46 3.60 -29.91
N PRO A 348 0.82 4.02 -29.90
CA PRO A 348 1.84 3.47 -30.78
C PRO A 348 2.23 2.02 -30.42
N ASN A 349 2.47 1.18 -31.43
CA ASN A 349 3.02 -0.18 -31.26
C ASN A 349 2.25 -1.06 -30.26
N SER A 350 0.92 -0.95 -30.23
CA SER A 350 0.09 -1.71 -29.30
C SER A 350 0.13 -3.23 -29.54
N VAL A 351 0.30 -4.01 -28.48
CA VAL A 351 0.27 -5.49 -28.48
C VAL A 351 -0.70 -5.97 -27.39
N GLY A 352 -1.46 -7.03 -27.66
CA GLY A 352 -2.38 -7.63 -26.67
C GLY A 352 -3.79 -7.02 -26.61
N ASN A 353 -4.28 -6.46 -27.72
CA ASN A 353 -5.65 -5.95 -27.85
C ASN A 353 -6.68 -7.08 -28.08
N GLU A 354 -6.57 -8.18 -27.36
CA GLU A 354 -7.44 -9.35 -27.54
C GLU A 354 -8.75 -9.21 -26.74
N GLY A 355 -9.74 -10.04 -27.09
CA GLY A 355 -11.04 -10.16 -26.43
C GLY A 355 -11.20 -11.52 -25.76
N LEU A 356 -10.23 -11.97 -24.97
CA LEU A 356 -10.26 -13.30 -24.36
C LEU A 356 -11.10 -13.33 -23.08
N GLU A 357 -11.82 -14.43 -22.88
CA GLU A 357 -12.61 -14.68 -21.68
C GLU A 357 -11.76 -15.13 -20.48
N ASN A 358 -12.30 -14.92 -19.28
CA ASN A 358 -11.82 -15.45 -17.99
C ASN A 358 -10.38 -15.05 -17.62
N GLN A 359 -9.92 -13.91 -18.12
CA GLN A 359 -8.61 -13.37 -17.81
C GLN A 359 -8.53 -11.86 -18.02
N TRP A 360 -7.46 -11.28 -17.52
CA TRP A 360 -7.06 -9.93 -17.88
C TRP A 360 -6.48 -9.91 -19.29
N ASN A 361 -7.07 -9.10 -20.15
CA ASN A 361 -6.53 -8.78 -21.47
C ASN A 361 -5.58 -7.61 -21.28
N ILE A 362 -4.28 -7.89 -21.37
CA ILE A 362 -3.20 -6.93 -21.10
C ILE A 362 -2.71 -6.39 -22.43
N THR A 363 -2.90 -5.10 -22.63
CA THR A 363 -2.37 -4.36 -23.76
C THR A 363 -1.16 -3.53 -23.34
N THR A 364 -0.04 -3.67 -24.02
CA THR A 364 1.14 -2.81 -23.87
C THR A 364 1.39 -2.01 -25.15
N PHE A 365 2.02 -0.85 -25.03
CA PHE A 365 2.31 0.08 -26.14
C PHE A 365 3.53 0.94 -25.79
N ASP A 366 4.08 1.68 -26.76
CA ASP A 366 5.19 2.60 -26.43
C ASP A 366 4.68 3.71 -25.50
N PRO A 367 5.48 4.17 -24.52
CA PRO A 367 5.04 5.17 -23.56
C PRO A 367 4.52 6.45 -24.22
N VAL A 368 3.36 6.92 -23.77
CA VAL A 368 2.77 8.20 -24.18
C VAL A 368 2.38 9.03 -22.95
N VAL A 369 2.51 10.36 -23.04
CA VAL A 369 2.04 11.29 -22.02
C VAL A 369 0.67 11.82 -22.40
N THR A 370 -0.32 11.66 -21.52
CA THR A 370 -1.69 12.12 -21.78
C THR A 370 -2.47 12.39 -20.49
N ASN A 371 -3.56 13.15 -20.61
CA ASN A 371 -4.57 13.31 -19.58
C ASN A 371 -5.91 12.64 -19.95
N LYS A 372 -6.00 11.96 -21.11
CA LYS A 372 -7.19 11.18 -21.47
C LYS A 372 -6.83 9.93 -22.27
N ILE A 373 -7.57 8.85 -22.03
CA ILE A 373 -7.45 7.60 -22.77
C ILE A 373 -8.83 7.07 -23.13
N ARG A 374 -8.97 6.48 -24.31
CA ARG A 374 -10.22 5.93 -24.85
C ARG A 374 -10.00 4.50 -25.32
N LEU A 375 -10.88 3.60 -24.88
CA LEU A 375 -10.98 2.23 -25.36
C LEU A 375 -12.16 2.15 -26.33
N ASN A 376 -11.84 1.87 -27.59
CA ASN A 376 -12.82 1.60 -28.64
C ASN A 376 -13.02 0.09 -28.74
N MET A 377 -14.25 -0.35 -28.89
CA MET A 377 -14.62 -1.77 -28.98
C MET A 377 -15.80 -1.99 -29.92
N ILE A 378 -15.83 -3.16 -30.56
CA ILE A 378 -16.92 -3.62 -31.40
C ILE A 378 -17.11 -5.13 -31.21
N ASN A 379 -18.36 -5.58 -31.34
CA ASN A 379 -18.67 -6.97 -31.65
C ASN A 379 -19.57 -7.00 -32.90
N ASP A 380 -19.23 -7.85 -33.87
CA ASP A 380 -19.89 -7.85 -35.18
C ASP A 380 -21.31 -8.47 -35.14
N THR A 381 -21.65 -9.19 -34.07
CA THR A 381 -22.91 -9.93 -33.93
C THR A 381 -23.81 -9.36 -32.84
N GLU A 382 -23.25 -9.04 -31.68
CA GLU A 382 -23.96 -8.54 -30.49
C GLU A 382 -23.25 -7.32 -29.91
N SER A 383 -23.32 -7.09 -28.60
CA SER A 383 -22.75 -5.92 -27.94
C SER A 383 -21.57 -6.34 -27.03
N CYS A 384 -20.84 -5.40 -26.45
CA CYS A 384 -19.67 -5.65 -25.58
C CYS A 384 -19.96 -5.29 -24.12
N GLY A 385 -19.34 -6.02 -23.19
CA GLY A 385 -19.38 -5.72 -21.76
C GLY A 385 -17.99 -5.66 -21.12
N ILE A 386 -17.85 -4.87 -20.06
CA ILE A 386 -16.60 -4.72 -19.29
C ILE A 386 -16.91 -4.89 -17.79
N ILE A 387 -16.11 -5.71 -17.11
CA ILE A 387 -16.12 -5.81 -15.64
C ILE A 387 -15.25 -4.71 -15.03
N GLN A 388 -14.02 -4.56 -15.54
CA GLN A 388 -13.04 -3.59 -15.04
C GLN A 388 -12.07 -3.21 -16.16
N TRP A 389 -11.63 -1.95 -16.17
CA TRP A 389 -10.61 -1.43 -17.05
C TRP A 389 -9.59 -0.62 -16.24
N GLN A 390 -8.37 -1.14 -16.19
CA GLN A 390 -7.23 -0.55 -15.53
C GLN A 390 -6.32 0.15 -16.54
N VAL A 391 -5.73 1.26 -16.13
CA VAL A 391 -4.69 1.97 -16.90
C VAL A 391 -3.53 2.20 -15.95
N TRP A 392 -2.35 1.75 -16.34
CA TRP A 392 -1.15 1.83 -15.52
C TRP A 392 -0.30 2.99 -15.98
N GLY A 393 0.04 3.88 -15.05
CA GLY A 393 0.83 5.05 -15.37
C GLY A 393 1.49 5.70 -14.17
N VAL A 394 2.34 6.66 -14.48
CA VAL A 394 3.07 7.49 -13.53
C VAL A 394 2.79 8.96 -13.87
N PRO A 395 2.60 9.86 -12.89
CA PRO A 395 2.42 11.28 -13.18
C PRO A 395 3.60 11.83 -13.98
N ALA A 396 3.31 12.61 -15.01
CA ALA A 396 4.31 13.18 -15.90
C ALA A 396 4.22 14.71 -15.89
N PRO A 397 5.37 15.43 -15.86
CA PRO A 397 5.37 16.85 -16.22
C PRO A 397 5.04 16.99 -17.71
N VAL A 398 4.56 18.17 -18.11
CA VAL A 398 4.31 18.50 -19.52
C VAL A 398 4.88 19.87 -19.84
N GLY A 399 5.33 20.07 -21.07
CA GLY A 399 5.80 21.38 -21.54
C GLY A 399 7.19 21.72 -21.01
N LEU A 400 7.36 22.90 -20.39
CA LEU A 400 8.67 23.40 -19.96
C LEU A 400 9.25 22.58 -18.80
N GLU A 401 8.38 21.95 -18.00
CA GLU A 401 8.75 21.22 -16.80
C GLU A 401 9.24 19.78 -17.08
N GLU A 402 9.29 19.36 -18.36
CA GLU A 402 9.85 18.07 -18.79
C GLU A 402 11.38 18.03 -18.74
N VAL A 403 12.02 19.20 -18.65
CA VAL A 403 13.48 19.30 -18.66
C VAL A 403 14.08 18.73 -17.36
N PRO A 404 15.24 18.05 -17.43
CA PRO A 404 15.95 17.60 -16.24
C PRO A 404 16.24 18.73 -15.25
N ILE A 405 16.01 18.47 -13.97
CA ILE A 405 16.24 19.43 -12.88
C ILE A 405 17.74 19.52 -12.58
N ASP A 406 18.26 20.74 -12.46
CA ASP A 406 19.63 21.02 -11.99
C ASP A 406 19.69 21.05 -10.45
N LYS A 407 18.78 21.82 -9.83
CA LYS A 407 18.71 21.93 -8.36
C LYS A 407 17.35 22.41 -7.87
N VAL A 408 17.15 22.29 -6.56
CA VAL A 408 16.00 22.81 -5.84
C VAL A 408 16.46 23.72 -4.71
N THR A 409 15.81 24.87 -4.56
CA THR A 409 16.13 25.86 -3.52
C THR A 409 14.89 26.14 -2.68
N LEU A 410 14.99 25.98 -1.35
CA LEU A 410 13.89 26.39 -0.45
C LEU A 410 13.75 27.91 -0.47
N LEU A 411 12.50 28.38 -0.59
CA LEU A 411 12.14 29.79 -0.53
C LEU A 411 11.52 30.13 0.83
N ASP A 412 11.46 31.44 1.12
CA ASP A 412 10.83 31.97 2.32
C ASP A 412 9.35 31.57 2.44
N GLY A 413 8.84 31.55 3.67
CA GLY A 413 7.45 31.17 3.96
C GLY A 413 7.20 29.67 4.06
N SER A 414 8.24 28.84 3.89
CA SER A 414 8.16 27.40 4.18
C SER A 414 8.09 27.14 5.68
N SER A 415 7.18 26.26 6.13
CA SER A 415 6.99 25.94 7.56
C SER A 415 6.39 24.54 7.77
N PHE A 416 6.53 24.01 8.98
CA PHE A 416 5.80 22.81 9.41
C PHE A 416 4.90 23.15 10.61
N ASP A 417 3.59 22.94 10.46
CA ASP A 417 2.63 23.06 11.56
C ASP A 417 2.46 21.69 12.22
N LYS A 418 2.93 21.57 13.47
CA LYS A 418 2.82 20.34 14.26
C LYS A 418 1.39 20.01 14.67
N ALA A 419 0.51 21.00 14.83
CA ALA A 419 -0.86 20.78 15.27
C ALA A 419 -1.73 20.19 14.16
N THR A 420 -1.49 20.59 12.91
CA THR A 420 -2.22 20.09 11.74
C THR A 420 -1.45 19.05 10.93
N GLU A 421 -0.18 18.79 11.30
CA GLU A 421 0.76 17.94 10.58
C GLU A 421 0.91 18.32 9.11
N THR A 422 0.99 19.62 8.85
CA THR A 422 1.03 20.18 7.51
C THR A 422 2.38 20.82 7.24
N PHE A 423 3.03 20.42 6.15
CA PHE A 423 4.12 21.20 5.58
C PHE A 423 3.55 22.25 4.64
N THR A 424 3.99 23.49 4.77
CA THR A 424 3.90 24.51 3.72
C THR A 424 5.28 24.64 3.12
N LEU A 425 5.41 24.40 1.82
CA LEU A 425 6.67 24.43 1.12
C LEU A 425 6.59 25.40 -0.05
N ASN A 426 7.47 26.40 -0.01
CA ASN A 426 7.77 27.25 -1.15
C ASN A 426 9.19 26.90 -1.61
N TYR A 427 9.36 26.53 -2.86
CA TYR A 427 10.67 26.19 -3.39
C TYR A 427 10.79 26.55 -4.87
N ARG A 428 12.01 26.82 -5.31
CA ARG A 428 12.35 27.01 -6.72
C ARG A 428 12.98 25.75 -7.28
N VAL A 429 12.60 25.40 -8.50
CA VAL A 429 13.24 24.39 -9.34
C VAL A 429 13.99 25.10 -10.46
N ASP A 430 15.29 24.87 -10.55
CA ASP A 430 16.12 25.33 -11.67
C ASP A 430 16.40 24.13 -12.60
N TYR A 431 16.37 24.35 -13.91
CA TYR A 431 16.50 23.30 -14.92
C TYR A 431 17.87 23.29 -15.59
N LEU A 432 18.35 22.11 -15.93
CA LEU A 432 19.64 21.91 -16.55
C LEU A 432 19.64 22.55 -17.96
N LEU A 433 20.67 23.35 -18.27
CA LEU A 433 20.86 24.04 -19.56
C LEU A 433 19.73 25.01 -19.96
N ASN A 434 18.91 25.48 -19.01
CA ASN A 434 17.85 26.45 -19.25
C ASN A 434 17.98 27.64 -18.28
N ASP A 435 17.45 28.80 -18.67
CA ASP A 435 17.55 30.06 -17.91
C ASP A 435 16.23 30.49 -17.23
N TYR A 436 15.12 29.83 -17.57
CA TYR A 436 13.88 29.88 -16.80
C TYR A 436 13.94 28.98 -15.55
N HIS A 437 13.07 29.26 -14.59
CA HIS A 437 12.91 28.45 -13.37
C HIS A 437 11.42 28.30 -13.04
N THR A 438 11.09 27.32 -12.20
CA THR A 438 9.74 27.13 -11.69
C THR A 438 9.68 27.38 -10.19
N ASP A 439 8.90 28.36 -9.77
CA ASP A 439 8.56 28.58 -8.37
C ASP A 439 7.31 27.76 -8.02
N VAL A 440 7.39 27.02 -6.91
CA VAL A 440 6.37 26.06 -6.47
C VAL A 440 5.91 26.44 -5.07
N SER A 441 4.60 26.43 -4.84
CA SER A 441 3.98 26.70 -3.54
C SER A 441 2.95 25.63 -3.25
N VAL A 442 3.26 24.76 -2.28
CA VAL A 442 2.44 23.57 -1.98
C VAL A 442 2.24 23.38 -0.49
N THR A 443 1.15 22.71 -0.16
CA THR A 443 0.87 22.16 1.16
C THR A 443 0.92 20.65 1.10
N LEU A 444 1.56 20.02 2.08
CA LEU A 444 1.55 18.57 2.29
C LEU A 444 0.81 18.31 3.60
N LYS A 445 -0.44 17.86 3.51
CA LYS A 445 -1.27 17.55 4.67
C LYS A 445 -1.18 16.07 4.98
N TRP A 446 -0.79 15.71 6.20
CA TRP A 446 -0.72 14.30 6.59
C TRP A 446 -2.10 13.63 6.50
N ARG A 447 -2.12 12.40 5.97
CA ARG A 447 -3.34 11.61 5.78
C ARG A 447 -3.37 10.39 6.68
N ASN A 448 -2.35 9.54 6.57
CA ASN A 448 -2.24 8.28 7.32
C ASN A 448 -0.83 7.69 7.19
N ARG A 449 -0.52 6.67 7.98
CA ARG A 449 0.67 5.81 7.80
C ARG A 449 0.32 4.34 8.01
N ILE A 450 1.18 3.44 7.53
CA ILE A 450 1.05 2.00 7.77
C ILE A 450 2.11 1.58 8.79
N ARG A 451 1.69 1.07 9.94
CA ARG A 451 2.57 0.55 11.00
C ARG A 451 2.22 -0.90 11.30
N ASP A 452 3.19 -1.80 11.13
CA ASP A 452 3.03 -3.24 11.39
C ASP A 452 1.78 -3.87 10.71
N GLY A 453 1.44 -3.39 9.51
CA GLY A 453 0.26 -3.81 8.73
C GLY A 453 -1.06 -3.14 9.12
N VAL A 454 -1.05 -2.23 10.10
CA VAL A 454 -2.22 -1.45 10.55
C VAL A 454 -2.18 -0.06 9.93
N ASN A 455 -3.32 0.38 9.42
CA ASN A 455 -3.47 1.75 8.91
C ASN A 455 -3.82 2.71 10.06
N GLU A 456 -2.96 3.69 10.30
CA GLU A 456 -3.09 4.69 11.35
C GLU A 456 -3.50 6.04 10.75
N TRP A 457 -4.72 6.47 11.10
CA TRP A 457 -5.33 7.72 10.63
C TRP A 457 -5.17 8.88 11.61
N GLN A 458 -4.56 8.64 12.77
CA GLN A 458 -4.23 9.64 13.79
C GLN A 458 -2.90 9.23 14.43
N ARG A 459 -2.06 10.21 14.77
CA ARG A 459 -0.83 9.98 15.54
C ARG A 459 -1.08 9.95 17.04
#